data_AF-A0A0K8QGZ7-F1
#
_entry.id   AF-A0A0K8QGZ7-F1
#
_cell.length_a   1.000
_cell.length_b   1.000
_cell.length_c   1.000
_cell.angle_alpha   90.00
_cell.angle_beta   90.00
_cell.angle_gamma   90.00
#
_symmetry.space_group_name_H-M   'P 1'
#
loop_
_entity.id
_entity.type
_entity.pdbx_description
1 polymer ?
#
loop_
_entity_poly.entity_id
_entity_poly.type
_entity_poly.pdbx_seq_one_letter_code
_entity_poly.pdbx_strand_id
1 'polypeptide(L)'
;MHVTGNAAYAATQSGGVLRLQLGQASAQWSVPDVNCGLPLRDRTRFEPVRAVSGVERDDGSPLVLAAGPKGIYRSTDNTVSWASCTRRMVDDVVTLPETWLFSSGEHRIEVVHGNG
;
A
#
# COMPACT_ATOMS: atom_id res chain seq x y z
N MET A 1 -14.03 -4.42 -7.04
CA MET A 1 -13.78 -5.68 -7.78
C MET A 1 -13.30 -5.29 -9.16
N HIS A 2 -12.40 -6.07 -9.76
CA HIS A 2 -11.95 -5.93 -11.14
C HIS A 2 -11.96 -7.30 -11.83
N VAL A 3 -12.30 -7.36 -13.11
CA VAL A 3 -12.28 -8.59 -13.91
C VAL A 3 -11.35 -8.39 -15.11
N THR A 4 -10.43 -9.32 -15.33
CA THR A 4 -9.56 -9.33 -16.51
C THR A 4 -9.14 -10.76 -16.84
N GLY A 5 -9.03 -11.08 -18.13
CA GLY A 5 -8.84 -12.45 -18.59
C GLY A 5 -9.91 -13.37 -18.02
N ASN A 6 -9.48 -14.52 -17.49
CA ASN A 6 -10.36 -15.50 -16.85
C ASN A 6 -10.40 -15.40 -15.30
N ALA A 7 -10.14 -14.23 -14.72
CA ALA A 7 -10.12 -14.05 -13.27
C ALA A 7 -10.82 -12.78 -12.80
N ALA A 8 -11.46 -12.87 -11.63
CA ALA A 8 -11.94 -11.73 -10.86
C ALA A 8 -11.06 -11.47 -9.65
N TYR A 9 -10.87 -10.19 -9.32
CA TYR A 9 -10.03 -9.72 -8.22
C TYR A 9 -10.86 -8.82 -7.30
N ALA A 10 -10.76 -9.04 -6.00
CA ALA A 10 -11.48 -8.26 -4.99
C ALA A 10 -10.49 -7.60 -4.03
N ALA A 11 -10.55 -6.27 -3.94
CA ALA A 11 -9.95 -5.51 -2.87
C ALA A 11 -10.78 -5.71 -1.59
N THR A 12 -10.11 -6.03 -0.48
CA THR A 12 -10.80 -6.33 0.78
C THR A 12 -10.27 -5.50 1.94
N GLN A 13 -11.07 -5.44 3.02
CA GLN A 13 -10.73 -4.66 4.21
C GLN A 13 -9.60 -5.29 5.05
N SER A 14 -9.46 -6.63 5.03
CA SER A 14 -8.49 -7.35 5.87
C SER A 14 -7.82 -8.57 5.22
N GLY A 15 -8.32 -9.05 4.07
CA GLY A 15 -7.83 -10.25 3.38
C GLY A 15 -6.93 -9.96 2.17
N GLY A 16 -6.49 -8.72 1.97
CA GLY A 16 -5.67 -8.34 0.83
C GLY A 16 -6.46 -8.31 -0.48
N VAL A 17 -5.85 -8.79 -1.57
CA VAL A 17 -6.53 -9.01 -2.86
C VAL A 17 -6.90 -10.48 -2.98
N LEU A 18 -8.20 -10.77 -3.02
CA LEU A 18 -8.70 -12.12 -3.28
C LEU A 18 -8.81 -12.35 -4.80
N ARG A 19 -8.57 -13.59 -5.23
CA ARG A 19 -8.68 -14.00 -6.64
C ARG A 19 -9.72 -15.10 -6.80
N LEU A 20 -10.58 -14.99 -7.81
CA LEU A 20 -11.53 -16.02 -8.22
C LEU A 20 -11.22 -16.43 -9.66
N GLN A 21 -10.96 -17.72 -9.88
CA GLN A 21 -10.84 -18.27 -11.23
C GLN A 21 -12.24 -18.42 -11.83
N LEU A 22 -12.50 -17.73 -12.94
CA LEU A 22 -13.77 -17.82 -13.65
C LEU A 22 -13.83 -19.07 -14.53
N GLY A 23 -15.05 -19.50 -14.89
CA GLY A 23 -15.29 -20.67 -15.74
C GLY A 23 -15.15 -22.03 -15.05
N GLN A 24 -14.85 -22.07 -13.75
CA GLN A 24 -14.83 -23.30 -12.96
C GLN A 24 -16.23 -23.57 -12.36
N ALA A 25 -16.69 -24.84 -12.41
CA ALA A 25 -18.01 -25.23 -11.89
C ALA A 25 -18.18 -24.94 -10.39
N SER A 26 -17.08 -24.95 -9.63
CA SER A 26 -17.01 -24.68 -8.19
C SER A 26 -15.96 -23.60 -7.89
N ALA A 27 -16.07 -22.44 -8.55
CA ALA A 27 -15.16 -21.33 -8.34
C ALA A 27 -15.16 -20.85 -6.88
N GLN A 28 -13.97 -20.74 -6.27
CA GLN A 28 -13.79 -20.24 -4.91
C GLN A 28 -12.77 -19.10 -4.88
N TRP A 29 -12.99 -18.16 -3.95
CA TRP A 29 -12.05 -17.08 -3.69
C TRP A 29 -10.80 -17.64 -3.00
N SER A 30 -9.65 -17.45 -3.62
CA SER A 30 -8.35 -17.73 -3.03
C SER A 30 -7.90 -16.53 -2.19
N VAL A 31 -7.53 -16.81 -0.94
CA VAL A 31 -6.92 -15.84 -0.02
C VAL A 31 -5.40 -15.88 -0.20
N PRO A 32 -4.72 -14.73 -0.30
CA PRO A 32 -3.26 -14.69 -0.42
C PRO A 32 -2.58 -15.06 0.91
N ASP A 33 -1.34 -15.55 0.83
CA ASP A 33 -0.50 -15.72 2.01
C ASP A 33 -0.17 -14.37 2.66
N VAL A 34 -0.10 -14.30 3.99
CA VAL A 34 0.25 -13.06 4.72
C VAL A 34 1.64 -12.52 4.36
N ASN A 35 2.53 -13.37 3.84
CA ASN A 35 3.86 -13.02 3.34
C ASN A 35 3.89 -12.71 1.84
N CYS A 36 2.73 -12.50 1.18
CA CYS A 36 2.67 -12.17 -0.24
C CYS A 36 3.26 -10.79 -0.61
N GLY A 37 3.74 -10.01 0.36
CA GLY A 37 4.34 -8.69 0.13
C GLY A 37 3.37 -7.51 0.18
N LEU A 38 2.06 -7.76 0.35
CA LEU A 38 1.11 -6.70 0.70
C LEU A 38 1.33 -6.23 2.14
N PRO A 39 1.06 -4.95 2.46
CA PRO A 39 1.22 -4.43 3.81
C PRO A 39 0.28 -5.09 4.80
N LEU A 40 0.83 -5.44 5.96
CA LEU A 40 0.09 -5.99 7.07
C LEU A 40 -0.26 -4.88 8.07
N ARG A 41 -1.52 -4.87 8.52
CA ARG A 41 -1.98 -4.09 9.66
C ARG A 41 -1.53 -4.73 10.98
N ASP A 42 -1.57 -6.07 11.00
CA ASP A 42 -1.09 -6.91 12.09
C ASP A 42 -0.68 -8.29 11.55
N ARG A 43 -0.29 -9.22 12.43
CA ARG A 43 0.28 -10.53 12.06
C ARG A 43 -0.58 -11.36 11.11
N THR A 44 -1.90 -11.16 11.07
CA THR A 44 -2.80 -11.99 10.25
C THR A 44 -3.71 -11.19 9.32
N ARG A 45 -3.69 -9.86 9.39
CA ARG A 45 -4.59 -9.01 8.59
C ARG A 45 -3.82 -7.97 7.80
N PHE A 46 -4.20 -7.84 6.55
CA PHE A 46 -3.66 -6.81 5.67
C PHE A 46 -4.18 -5.42 6.05
N GLU A 47 -3.40 -4.40 5.70
CA GLU A 47 -3.95 -3.06 5.52
C GLU A 47 -5.09 -3.09 4.49
N PRO A 48 -6.13 -2.27 4.64
CA PRO A 48 -7.24 -2.26 3.69
C PRO A 48 -6.77 -1.99 2.26
N VAL A 49 -7.06 -2.91 1.35
CA VAL A 49 -6.92 -2.65 -0.09
C VAL A 49 -8.15 -1.84 -0.50
N ARG A 50 -7.91 -0.59 -0.92
CA ARG A 50 -8.97 0.36 -1.28
C ARG A 50 -9.43 0.20 -2.73
N ALA A 51 -8.51 -0.17 -3.61
CA ALA A 51 -8.81 -0.42 -5.01
C ALA A 51 -7.94 -1.53 -5.58
N VAL A 52 -8.48 -2.23 -6.56
CA VAL A 52 -7.77 -3.21 -7.37
C VAL A 52 -8.11 -2.95 -8.84
N SER A 53 -7.12 -3.06 -9.70
CA SER A 53 -7.26 -2.99 -11.16
C SER A 53 -6.26 -3.94 -11.80
N GLY A 54 -6.49 -4.36 -13.02
CA GLY A 54 -5.56 -5.24 -13.72
C GLY A 54 -5.82 -5.35 -15.21
N VAL A 55 -4.88 -5.98 -15.90
CA VAL A 55 -4.95 -6.24 -17.33
C VAL A 55 -4.24 -7.56 -17.63
N GLU A 56 -4.72 -8.29 -18.63
CA GLU A 56 -3.96 -9.40 -19.23
C GLU A 56 -3.03 -8.80 -20.29
N ARG A 57 -1.72 -9.04 -20.16
CA ARG A 57 -0.73 -8.57 -21.11
C ARG A 57 -0.77 -9.41 -22.39
N ASP A 58 -0.14 -8.92 -23.45
CA ASP A 58 -0.11 -9.60 -24.77
C ASP A 58 0.48 -11.02 -24.70
N ASP A 59 1.35 -11.30 -23.72
CA ASP A 59 1.92 -12.62 -23.45
C ASP A 59 1.00 -13.55 -22.62
N GLY A 60 -0.24 -13.13 -22.36
CA GLY A 60 -1.22 -13.84 -21.53
C GLY A 60 -0.97 -13.74 -20.02
N SER A 61 0.08 -13.05 -19.58
CA SER A 61 0.38 -12.92 -18.15
C SER A 61 -0.42 -11.77 -17.51
N PRO A 62 -0.92 -11.94 -16.28
CA PRO A 62 -1.67 -10.88 -15.61
C PRO A 62 -0.73 -9.80 -15.08
N LEU A 63 -1.16 -8.55 -15.19
CA LEU A 63 -0.63 -7.42 -14.42
C LEU A 63 -1.76 -6.92 -13.50
N VAL A 64 -1.56 -7.00 -12.19
CA VAL A 64 -2.56 -6.57 -11.21
C VAL A 64 -1.95 -5.50 -10.30
N LEU A 65 -2.71 -4.43 -10.07
CA LEU A 65 -2.38 -3.34 -9.17
C LEU A 65 -3.34 -3.32 -7.99
N ALA A 66 -2.78 -3.17 -6.79
CA ALA A 66 -3.51 -2.98 -5.55
C ALA A 66 -3.13 -1.62 -4.94
N ALA A 67 -4.12 -0.80 -4.62
CA ALA A 67 -3.89 0.50 -3.99
C ALA A 67 -4.46 0.51 -2.56
N GLY A 68 -3.70 1.05 -1.62
CA GLY A 68 -4.09 1.18 -0.22
C GLY A 68 -3.36 2.33 0.48
N PRO A 69 -3.53 2.48 1.81
CA PRO A 69 -2.95 3.58 2.59
C PRO A 69 -1.42 3.70 2.50
N LYS A 70 -0.72 2.59 2.22
CA LYS A 70 0.74 2.53 2.13
C LYS A 70 1.27 2.70 0.69
N GLY A 71 0.38 2.88 -0.29
CA GLY A 71 0.75 3.09 -1.69
C GLY A 71 0.15 2.08 -2.65
N ILE A 72 0.81 1.93 -3.80
CA ILE A 72 0.43 1.05 -4.91
C ILE A 72 1.40 -0.12 -4.95
N TYR A 73 0.85 -1.33 -5.07
CA TYR A 73 1.56 -2.58 -5.16
C TYR A 73 1.21 -3.26 -6.48
N ARG A 74 2.17 -3.98 -7.06
CA ARG A 74 2.03 -4.70 -8.32
C ARG A 74 2.31 -6.18 -8.14
N SER A 75 1.48 -7.01 -8.76
CA SER A 75 1.70 -8.43 -8.99
C SER A 75 1.74 -8.72 -10.49
N THR A 76 2.62 -9.65 -10.89
CA THR A 76 2.72 -10.17 -12.26
C THR A 76 2.62 -11.69 -12.32
N ASP A 77 2.20 -12.32 -11.22
CA ASP A 77 2.27 -13.76 -10.97
C ASP A 77 0.95 -14.31 -10.40
N ASN A 78 -0.19 -13.83 -10.95
CA ASN A 78 -1.53 -14.21 -10.47
C ASN A 78 -1.76 -13.91 -8.97
N THR A 79 -1.28 -12.76 -8.49
CA THR A 79 -1.46 -12.30 -7.09
C THR A 79 -0.76 -13.14 -6.03
N VAL A 80 0.20 -14.00 -6.43
CA VAL A 80 1.03 -14.79 -5.51
C VAL A 80 1.98 -13.88 -4.73
N SER A 81 2.61 -12.92 -5.41
CA SER A 81 3.51 -11.95 -4.77
C SER A 81 3.27 -10.51 -5.24
N TRP A 82 3.65 -9.56 -4.39
CA TRP A 82 3.42 -8.14 -4.58
C TRP A 82 4.69 -7.35 -4.29
N ALA A 83 5.03 -6.44 -5.21
CA ALA A 83 6.11 -5.48 -5.05
C ALA A 83 5.55 -4.06 -4.95
N SER A 84 6.11 -3.24 -4.05
CA SER A 84 5.75 -1.82 -3.98
C SER A 84 6.17 -1.09 -5.26
N CYS A 85 5.22 -0.38 -5.86
CA CYS A 85 5.48 0.60 -6.92
C CYS A 85 5.65 2.02 -6.36
N THR A 86 5.28 2.23 -5.09
CA THR A 86 5.43 3.53 -4.44
C THR A 86 6.88 3.75 -4.06
N ARG A 87 7.52 4.69 -4.77
CA ARG A 87 8.81 5.23 -4.35
C ARG A 87 8.56 6.25 -3.24
N ARG A 88 9.15 6.01 -2.07
CA ARG A 88 9.23 7.05 -1.04
C ARG A 88 10.31 8.03 -1.49
N MET A 89 9.92 9.06 -2.22
CA MET A 89 10.79 10.22 -2.40
C MET A 89 10.65 11.06 -1.14
N VAL A 90 11.69 11.07 -0.30
CA VAL A 90 11.85 12.10 0.72
C VAL A 90 12.72 13.14 0.05
N ASP A 91 12.10 14.06 -0.67
CA ASP A 91 12.84 15.03 -1.49
C ASP A 91 13.66 15.98 -0.61
N ASP A 92 13.18 16.25 0.62
CA ASP A 92 13.87 17.12 1.57
C ASP A 92 13.81 16.54 2.99
N VAL A 93 14.96 16.06 3.46
CA VAL A 93 15.20 15.93 4.91
C VAL A 93 15.86 17.23 5.35
N VAL A 94 15.11 18.11 6.02
CA VAL A 94 15.69 19.26 6.69
C VAL A 94 16.23 18.81 8.04
N THR A 95 17.54 18.67 8.17
CA THR A 95 18.21 18.48 9.46
C THR A 95 18.52 19.84 10.06
N LEU A 96 18.06 20.08 11.30
CA LEU A 96 18.45 21.26 12.06
C LEU A 96 19.65 20.95 12.96
N PRO A 97 20.57 21.91 13.14
CA PRO A 97 21.57 21.84 14.22
C PRO A 97 20.91 21.72 15.60
N GLU A 98 21.61 21.16 16.59
CA GLU A 98 21.08 20.92 17.95
C GLU A 98 20.54 22.17 18.65
N THR A 99 20.94 23.36 18.21
CA THR A 99 20.53 24.65 18.77
C THR A 99 19.39 25.33 18.03
N TRP A 100 18.80 24.69 17.01
CA TRP A 100 17.77 25.27 16.14
C TRP A 100 16.43 24.57 16.30
N LEU A 101 15.34 25.34 16.19
CA LEU A 101 13.97 24.83 16.23
C LEU A 101 13.23 25.22 14.95
N PHE A 102 12.37 24.34 14.44
CA PHE A 102 11.47 24.69 13.35
C PHE A 102 10.51 25.78 13.84
N SER A 103 10.47 26.91 13.14
CA SER A 103 9.57 28.01 13.42
C SER A 103 8.54 28.15 12.31
N SER A 104 7.25 28.17 12.66
CA SER A 104 6.17 28.39 11.68
C SER A 104 5.89 29.88 11.41
N GLY A 105 6.64 30.81 12.05
CA GLY A 105 6.47 32.26 11.91
C GLY A 105 7.40 33.07 12.82
N GLU A 106 7.17 34.39 12.94
CA GLU A 106 7.93 35.25 13.86
C GLU A 106 7.51 34.95 15.31
N HIS A 107 8.47 34.55 16.14
CA HIS A 107 8.26 34.41 17.59
C HIS A 107 9.14 35.40 18.33
N ARG A 108 8.52 36.26 19.15
CA ARG A 108 9.23 37.16 20.07
C ARG A 108 9.41 36.43 21.40
N ILE A 109 10.67 36.21 21.78
CA ILE A 109 11.03 35.65 23.09
C ILE A 109 11.48 36.80 23.96
N GLU A 110 10.81 36.99 25.09
CA GLU A 110 11.24 37.91 26.14
C GLU A 110 11.84 37.11 27.30
N VAL A 111 13.11 37.38 27.61
CA VAL A 111 13.79 36.78 28.76
C VAL A 111 13.54 37.68 29.97
N VAL A 112 12.84 37.15 30.98
CA VAL A 112 12.69 37.81 32.27
C VAL A 112 13.53 37.11 33.33
N HIS A 113 14.30 37.87 34.08
CA HIS A 113 15.04 37.38 35.24
C HIS A 113 14.14 37.56 36.45
N GLY A 114 13.90 36.47 37.20
CA GLY A 114 13.27 36.56 38.50
C GLY A 114 14.27 37.16 39.49
N ASN A 115 13.96 38.33 40.06
CA ASN A 115 14.72 38.86 41.18
C ASN A 115 14.46 37.94 42.38
N GLY A 116 15.52 37.34 42.91
CA GLY A 116 15.50 36.60 44.18
C GLY A 116 15.25 37.51 45.37
#